data_AF-A0A646KTE1-F1
#
_entry.id   AF-A0A646KTE1-F1
#
_cell.length_a   1.000
_cell.length_b   1.000
_cell.length_c   1.000
_cell.angle_alpha   90.00
_cell.angle_beta   90.00
_cell.angle_gamma   90.00
#
_symmetry.space_group_name_H-M   'P 1'
#
loop_
_entity.id
_entity.type
_entity.pdbx_description
1 polymer ?
#
loop_
_entity_poly.entity_id
_entity_poly.type
_entity_poly.pdbx_seq_one_letter_code
_entity_poly.pdbx_strand_id
1 'polypeptide(L)'
;MWGMPHIEAALSRYRPHSTTVLRVTIGLIFIWFGAMKFVPDASPAQDVATKTMGVLSFGLVPAEATRPMLAVFETTIGLGLVTGVLLRLVLAAFFVHMAGVFSALVILPGEMWNGQLATPTMEGQYVIKNVVLIVACLAVAAEQRRD
;
A
#
# COMPACT_ATOMS: atom_id res chain seq x y z
N MET A 1 -38.74 -0.63 9.63
CA MET A 1 -38.28 -0.55 8.23
C MET A 1 -38.37 0.91 7.79
N TRP A 2 -37.40 1.73 8.21
CA TRP A 2 -37.29 3.14 7.78
C TRP A 2 -36.17 3.20 6.74
N GLY A 3 -36.50 2.90 5.48
CA GLY A 3 -35.60 3.16 4.36
C GLY A 3 -35.70 4.65 4.02
N MET A 4 -34.62 5.40 4.19
CA MET A 4 -34.57 6.79 3.76
C MET A 4 -34.36 6.80 2.24
N PRO A 5 -35.39 7.08 1.41
CA PRO A 5 -35.33 6.83 -0.04
C PRO A 5 -34.25 7.66 -0.76
N HIS A 6 -33.88 8.80 -0.19
CA HIS A 6 -32.79 9.66 -0.67
C HIS A 6 -31.41 9.01 -0.46
N ILE A 7 -31.22 8.22 0.60
CA ILE A 7 -29.97 7.48 0.86
C ILE A 7 -29.85 6.33 -0.15
N GLU A 8 -30.93 5.59 -0.40
CA GLU A 8 -30.93 4.49 -1.36
C GLU A 8 -30.68 4.98 -2.80
N ALA A 9 -31.24 6.13 -3.16
CA ALA A 9 -31.00 6.78 -4.46
C ALA A 9 -29.53 7.24 -4.62
N ALA A 10 -28.91 7.75 -3.55
CA ALA A 10 -27.49 8.13 -3.57
C ALA A 10 -26.57 6.90 -3.65
N LEU A 11 -26.85 5.85 -2.86
CA LEU A 11 -26.07 4.61 -2.84
C LEU A 11 -26.13 3.87 -4.18
N SER A 12 -27.31 3.80 -4.81
CA SER A 12 -27.48 3.17 -6.13
C SER A 12 -26.70 3.89 -7.23
N ARG A 13 -26.61 5.23 -7.16
CA ARG A 13 -25.79 6.03 -8.09
C ARG A 13 -24.29 5.87 -7.84
N TYR A 14 -23.85 5.69 -6.60
CA TYR A 14 -22.44 5.50 -6.25
C TYR A 14 -21.93 4.08 -6.55
N ARG A 15 -22.79 3.06 -6.38
CA ARG A 15 -22.46 1.64 -6.53
C ARG A 15 -21.61 1.28 -7.76
N PRO A 16 -21.95 1.69 -9.00
CA PRO A 16 -21.16 1.32 -10.19
C PRO A 16 -19.76 1.95 -10.22
N HIS A 17 -19.55 3.06 -9.50
CA HIS A 17 -18.26 3.77 -9.47
C HIS A 17 -17.44 3.46 -8.22
N SER A 18 -18.02 2.79 -7.22
CA SER A 18 -17.39 2.53 -5.92
C SER A 18 -16.01 1.87 -6.05
N THR A 19 -15.89 0.81 -6.85
CA THR A 19 -14.61 0.10 -7.07
C THR A 19 -13.59 0.96 -7.81
N THR A 20 -14.02 1.77 -8.78
CA THR A 20 -13.13 2.69 -9.51
C THR A 20 -12.62 3.79 -8.60
N VAL A 21 -13.49 4.39 -7.79
CA VAL A 21 -13.09 5.39 -6.79
C VAL A 21 -12.11 4.79 -5.79
N LEU A 22 -12.40 3.59 -5.27
CA LEU A 22 -11.52 2.86 -4.36
C LEU A 22 -10.14 2.64 -4.98
N ARG A 23 -10.08 2.12 -6.20
CA ARG A 23 -8.84 1.87 -6.95
C ARG A 23 -8.03 3.15 -7.15
N VAL A 24 -8.68 4.22 -7.61
CA VAL A 24 -8.03 5.52 -7.86
C VAL A 24 -7.50 6.13 -6.56
N THR A 25 -8.26 6.09 -5.47
CA THR A 25 -7.81 6.60 -4.16
C THR A 25 -6.58 5.86 -3.66
N ILE A 26 -6.55 4.52 -3.75
CA ILE A 26 -5.36 3.74 -3.39
C ILE A 26 -4.18 4.12 -4.28
N GLY A 27 -4.41 4.26 -5.59
CA GLY A 27 -3.38 4.66 -6.54
C GLY A 27 -2.79 6.04 -6.23
N LEU A 28 -3.62 7.02 -5.88
CA LEU A 28 -3.17 8.35 -5.48
C LEU A 28 -2.33 8.32 -4.20
N ILE A 29 -2.71 7.49 -3.22
CA ILE A 29 -1.94 7.28 -2.00
C ILE A 29 -0.54 6.73 -2.32
N PHE A 30 -0.46 5.76 -3.23
CA PHE A 30 0.82 5.18 -3.67
C PHE A 30 1.69 6.18 -4.44
N ILE A 31 1.10 6.98 -5.32
CA ILE A 31 1.82 8.05 -6.03
C ILE A 31 2.38 9.05 -5.01
N TRP A 32 1.57 9.48 -4.03
CA TRP A 32 1.98 10.47 -3.05
C TRP A 32 3.13 9.97 -2.18
N PHE A 33 3.00 8.77 -1.59
CA PHE A 33 4.05 8.19 -0.75
C PHE A 33 5.30 7.77 -1.54
N GLY A 34 5.13 7.29 -2.77
CA GLY A 34 6.23 7.01 -3.69
C GLY A 34 6.99 8.29 -4.07
N ALA A 35 6.26 9.35 -4.41
CA ALA A 35 6.87 10.64 -4.77
C ALA A 35 7.66 11.27 -3.62
N MET A 36 7.14 11.18 -2.39
CA MET A 36 7.83 11.64 -1.19
C MET A 36 9.19 10.95 -0.97
N LYS A 37 9.38 9.72 -1.49
CA LYS A 37 10.63 8.97 -1.35
C LYS A 37 11.76 9.44 -2.27
N PHE A 38 11.46 10.30 -3.25
CA PHE A 38 12.51 10.97 -4.03
C PHE A 38 13.22 12.09 -3.24
N VAL A 39 12.61 12.56 -2.14
CA VAL A 39 13.21 13.59 -1.28
C VAL A 39 13.96 12.91 -0.12
N PRO A 40 15.25 13.23 0.09
CA PRO A 40 16.02 12.74 1.22
C PRO A 40 15.38 13.16 2.57
N ASP A 41 15.50 12.30 3.58
CA ASP A 41 15.09 12.53 4.98
C ASP A 41 13.59 12.86 5.20
N ALA A 42 12.75 12.56 4.21
CA ALA A 42 11.35 12.97 4.23
C ALA A 42 10.44 12.12 5.15
N SER A 43 10.87 10.94 5.61
CA SER A 43 10.02 10.11 6.48
C SER A 43 10.78 9.07 7.31
N PRO A 44 10.42 8.88 8.60
CA PRO A 44 10.91 7.77 9.44
C PRO A 44 10.69 6.38 8.82
N ALA A 45 9.64 6.23 7.99
CA ALA A 45 9.36 4.97 7.31
C ALA A 45 10.40 4.58 6.24
N GLN A 46 11.22 5.54 5.77
CA GLN A 46 12.27 5.25 4.78
C GLN A 46 13.36 4.35 5.35
N ASP A 47 13.76 4.58 6.60
CA ASP A 47 14.83 3.81 7.25
C ASP A 47 14.41 2.36 7.46
N VAL A 48 13.18 2.17 7.92
CA VAL A 48 12.56 0.85 8.07
C VAL A 48 12.52 0.10 6.74
N ALA A 49 12.05 0.76 5.67
CA ALA A 49 11.96 0.14 4.35
C ALA A 49 13.34 -0.24 3.81
N THR A 50 14.34 0.63 4.01
CA THR A 50 15.72 0.40 3.57
C THR A 50 16.37 -0.75 4.32
N LYS A 51 16.25 -0.78 5.66
CA LYS A 51 16.73 -1.89 6.50
C LYS A 51 16.06 -3.21 6.11
N THR A 52 14.75 -3.21 5.91
CA THR A 52 13.99 -4.42 5.50
C THR A 52 14.46 -4.93 4.14
N MET A 53 14.61 -4.04 3.16
CA MET A 53 15.11 -4.40 1.83
C MET A 53 16.55 -4.94 1.88
N GLY A 54 17.40 -4.37 2.73
CA GLY A 54 18.75 -4.87 2.96
C GLY A 54 18.75 -6.33 3.41
N VAL A 55 17.87 -6.69 4.36
CA VAL A 55 17.73 -8.08 4.81
C VAL A 55 17.13 -8.97 3.72
N LEU A 56 16.04 -8.54 3.07
CA LEU A 56 15.36 -9.33 2.02
C LEU A 56 16.23 -9.56 0.79
N SER A 57 17.11 -8.61 0.47
CA SER A 57 18.06 -8.70 -0.65
C SER A 57 19.38 -9.36 -0.28
N PHE A 58 19.53 -9.88 0.95
CA PHE A 58 20.79 -10.42 1.47
C PHE A 58 21.97 -9.44 1.36
N GLY A 59 21.70 -8.13 1.47
CA GLY A 59 22.67 -7.06 1.34
C GLY A 59 23.13 -6.77 -0.08
N LEU A 60 22.51 -7.37 -1.10
CA LEU A 60 22.90 -7.17 -2.50
C LEU A 60 22.49 -5.80 -3.06
N VAL A 61 21.45 -5.18 -2.48
CA VAL A 61 20.96 -3.87 -2.92
C VAL A 61 21.50 -2.78 -1.97
N PRO A 62 22.28 -1.80 -2.47
CA PRO A 62 22.75 -0.68 -1.67
C PRO A 62 21.58 0.13 -1.07
N ALA A 63 21.80 0.68 0.13
CA ALA A 63 20.79 1.50 0.82
C ALA A 63 20.43 2.76 0.01
N GLU A 64 21.42 3.33 -0.67
CA GLU A 64 21.29 4.51 -1.53
C GLU A 64 20.45 4.24 -2.77
N ALA A 65 20.51 3.00 -3.29
CA ALA A 65 19.72 2.57 -4.44
C ALA A 65 18.30 2.11 -4.03
N THR A 66 18.14 1.61 -2.80
CA THR A 66 16.86 1.10 -2.30
C THR A 66 15.77 2.16 -2.30
N ARG A 67 16.07 3.36 -1.79
CA ARG A 67 15.10 4.46 -1.72
C ARG A 67 14.53 4.85 -3.08
N PRO A 68 15.34 5.22 -4.10
CA PRO A 68 14.81 5.55 -5.42
C PRO A 68 14.15 4.35 -6.10
N MET A 69 14.62 3.12 -5.89
CA MET A 69 13.95 1.92 -6.42
C MET A 69 12.53 1.77 -5.87
N LEU A 70 12.36 1.88 -4.55
CA LEU A 70 11.04 1.83 -3.91
C LEU A 70 10.16 3.00 -4.35
N ALA A 71 10.72 4.20 -4.45
CA ALA A 71 10.01 5.39 -4.93
C ALA A 71 9.44 5.18 -6.35
N VAL A 72 10.26 4.70 -7.28
CA VAL A 72 9.84 4.38 -8.65
C VAL A 72 8.81 3.27 -8.65
N PHE A 73 9.02 2.22 -7.86
CA PHE A 73 8.12 1.06 -7.83
C PHE A 73 6.73 1.43 -7.30
N GLU A 74 6.65 2.13 -6.17
CA GLU A 74 5.40 2.57 -5.57
C GLU A 74 4.66 3.58 -6.46
N THR A 75 5.38 4.53 -7.05
CA THR A 75 4.79 5.49 -7.98
C THR A 75 4.23 4.78 -9.21
N THR A 76 4.94 3.77 -9.72
CA THR A 76 4.50 2.97 -10.89
C THR A 76 3.25 2.16 -10.56
N ILE A 77 3.20 1.51 -9.38
CA ILE A 77 1.99 0.82 -8.90
C ILE A 77 0.83 1.81 -8.81
N GLY A 78 1.06 2.98 -8.22
CA GLY A 78 0.05 4.01 -8.06
C GLY A 78 -0.50 4.52 -9.40
N LEU A 79 0.36 4.81 -10.37
CA LEU A 79 -0.03 5.20 -11.73
C LEU A 79 -0.84 4.08 -12.42
N GLY A 80 -0.42 2.83 -12.27
CA GLY A 80 -1.15 1.68 -12.78
C GLY A 80 -2.55 1.53 -12.19
N LEU A 81 -2.71 1.77 -10.88
CA LEU A 81 -4.01 1.74 -10.20
C LEU A 81 -4.91 2.90 -10.65
N VAL A 82 -4.37 4.12 -10.78
CA VAL A 82 -5.13 5.29 -11.23
C VAL A 82 -5.62 5.09 -12.67
N THR A 83 -4.70 4.72 -13.58
CA THR A 83 -5.01 4.58 -15.01
C THR A 83 -5.79 3.31 -15.35
N GLY A 84 -5.64 2.25 -14.56
CA GLY A 84 -6.20 0.92 -14.85
C GLY A 84 -5.42 0.15 -15.93
N VAL A 85 -4.28 0.67 -16.40
CA VAL A 85 -3.45 0.03 -17.42
C VAL A 85 -2.70 -1.16 -16.81
N LEU A 86 -2.74 -2.31 -17.49
CA LEU A 86 -2.13 -3.57 -17.03
C LEU A 86 -2.52 -3.94 -15.59
N LEU A 87 -3.76 -3.64 -15.19
CA LEU A 87 -4.22 -3.71 -13.79
C LEU A 87 -3.94 -5.07 -13.11
N ARG A 88 -3.99 -6.20 -13.82
CA ARG A 88 -3.63 -7.52 -13.27
C ARG A 88 -2.18 -7.58 -12.79
N LEU A 89 -1.26 -7.05 -13.60
CA LEU A 89 0.17 -6.99 -13.25
C LEU A 89 0.42 -6.00 -12.12
N VAL A 90 -0.25 -4.85 -12.16
CA VAL A 90 -0.17 -3.82 -11.12
C VAL A 90 -0.65 -4.36 -9.76
N LEU A 91 -1.77 -5.08 -9.74
CA LEU A 91 -2.28 -5.71 -8.52
C LEU A 91 -1.34 -6.80 -8.01
N ALA A 92 -0.76 -7.62 -8.91
CA ALA A 92 0.26 -8.60 -8.51
C ALA A 92 1.49 -7.91 -7.89
N ALA A 93 1.99 -6.85 -8.52
CA ALA A 93 3.10 -6.05 -7.99
C ALA A 93 2.75 -5.41 -6.64
N PHE A 94 1.52 -4.89 -6.48
CA PHE A 94 1.01 -4.37 -5.22
C PHE A 94 1.02 -5.44 -4.11
N PHE A 95 0.54 -6.66 -4.37
CA PHE A 95 0.53 -7.71 -3.34
C PHE A 95 1.94 -8.16 -2.96
N VAL A 96 2.86 -8.27 -3.93
CA VAL A 96 4.27 -8.55 -3.66
C VAL A 96 4.89 -7.42 -2.82
N HIS A 97 4.61 -6.17 -3.16
CA HIS A 97 5.06 -5.02 -2.39
C HIS A 97 4.54 -5.06 -0.94
N MET A 98 3.24 -5.32 -0.74
CA MET A 98 2.63 -5.45 0.58
C MET A 98 3.25 -6.60 1.39
N ALA A 99 3.54 -7.74 0.77
CA ALA A 99 4.25 -8.83 1.45
C ALA A 99 5.63 -8.38 1.96
N GLY A 100 6.37 -7.62 1.15
CA GLY A 100 7.63 -6.99 1.56
C GLY A 100 7.46 -6.03 2.74
N VAL A 101 6.47 -5.13 2.68
CA VAL A 101 6.18 -4.18 3.78
C VAL A 101 5.82 -4.91 5.07
N PHE A 102 4.98 -5.94 5.01
CA PHE A 102 4.57 -6.71 6.19
C PHE A 102 5.71 -7.58 6.77
N SER A 103 6.67 -8.01 5.94
CA SER A 103 7.83 -8.75 6.43
C SER A 103 8.65 -7.97 7.47
N ALA A 104 8.60 -6.63 7.42
CA ALA A 104 9.26 -5.76 8.39
C ALA A 104 8.82 -6.04 9.84
N LEU A 105 7.56 -6.44 10.08
CA LEU A 105 7.02 -6.77 11.41
C LEU A 105 7.79 -7.91 12.09
N VAL A 106 8.38 -8.81 11.30
CA VAL A 106 9.12 -9.98 11.78
C VAL A 106 10.62 -9.75 11.67
N ILE A 107 11.08 -9.09 10.61
CA ILE A 107 12.51 -8.84 10.35
C ILE A 107 13.09 -7.78 11.29
N LEU A 108 12.33 -6.72 11.58
CA LEU A 108 12.76 -5.58 12.40
C LEU A 108 11.89 -5.45 13.66
N PRO A 109 11.83 -6.47 14.54
CA PRO A 109 10.90 -6.46 15.66
C PRO A 109 11.14 -5.29 16.63
N GLY A 110 12.39 -4.83 16.78
CA GLY A 110 12.74 -3.69 17.64
C GLY A 110 12.25 -2.34 17.11
N GLU A 111 12.01 -2.20 15.81
CA GLU A 111 11.45 -0.99 15.20
C GLU A 111 9.92 -1.05 15.13
N MET A 112 9.34 -2.26 15.24
CA MET A 112 7.92 -2.53 14.98
C MET A 112 7.10 -2.71 16.25
N TRP A 113 7.74 -3.15 17.34
CA TRP A 113 7.09 -3.46 18.60
C TRP A 113 7.80 -2.72 19.73
N ASN A 114 7.02 -2.08 20.60
CA ASN A 114 7.54 -1.64 21.89
C ASN A 114 7.86 -2.90 22.71
N GLY A 115 8.88 -2.87 23.57
CA GLY A 115 9.34 -4.04 24.36
C GLY A 115 8.30 -4.70 25.28
N GLN A 116 7.05 -4.22 25.28
CA GLN A 116 5.87 -4.85 25.82
C GLN A 116 5.19 -5.70 24.74
N LEU A 117 4.98 -6.99 25.04
CA LEU A 117 4.38 -7.94 24.12
C LEU A 117 3.09 -7.37 23.49
N ALA A 118 3.06 -7.32 22.14
CA ALA A 118 1.92 -6.91 21.30
C ALA A 118 1.54 -5.41 21.25
N THR A 119 2.39 -4.48 21.70
CA THR A 119 2.14 -3.03 21.45
C THR A 119 2.99 -2.53 20.28
N PRO A 120 2.42 -2.24 19.10
CA PRO A 120 3.18 -1.77 17.95
C PRO A 120 3.68 -0.32 18.15
N THR A 121 4.88 -0.03 17.63
CA THR A 121 5.41 1.34 17.47
C THR A 121 4.56 2.14 16.48
N MET A 122 4.87 3.42 16.27
CA MET A 122 4.19 4.20 15.23
C MET A 122 4.38 3.55 13.86
N GLU A 123 5.60 3.13 13.54
CA GLU A 123 5.99 2.42 12.33
C GLU A 123 5.23 1.10 12.18
N GLY A 124 5.15 0.32 13.27
CA GLY A 124 4.36 -0.91 13.31
C GLY A 124 2.88 -0.66 13.02
N GLN A 125 2.29 0.40 13.58
CA GLN A 125 0.90 0.80 13.30
C GLN A 125 0.71 1.21 11.83
N TYR A 126 1.68 1.92 11.25
CA TYR A 126 1.67 2.28 9.83
C TYR A 126 1.72 1.06 8.91
N VAL A 127 2.43 -0.02 9.30
CA VAL A 127 2.44 -1.27 8.54
C VAL A 127 1.13 -2.03 8.72
N ILE A 128 0.67 -2.22 9.96
CA ILE A 128 -0.53 -3.01 10.26
C ILE A 128 -1.78 -2.43 9.59
N LYS A 129 -1.94 -1.10 9.60
CA LYS A 129 -3.11 -0.47 8.96
C LYS A 129 -3.21 -0.72 7.45
N ASN A 130 -2.09 -1.07 6.78
CA ASN A 130 -2.10 -1.40 5.35
C ASN A 130 -2.91 -2.66 5.03
N VAL A 131 -3.34 -3.44 6.04
CA VAL A 131 -4.31 -4.53 5.85
C VAL A 131 -5.60 -4.03 5.17
N VAL A 132 -6.00 -2.78 5.44
CA VAL A 132 -7.16 -2.15 4.79
C VAL A 132 -6.91 -1.99 3.28
N LEU A 133 -5.69 -1.60 2.89
CA LEU A 133 -5.32 -1.46 1.48
C LEU A 133 -5.28 -2.83 0.78
N ILE A 134 -4.77 -3.86 1.46
CA ILE A 134 -4.76 -5.24 0.94
C ILE A 134 -6.18 -5.71 0.64
N VAL A 135 -7.11 -5.56 1.59
CA VAL A 135 -8.50 -5.98 1.42
C VAL A 135 -9.19 -5.14 0.33
N ALA A 136 -8.92 -3.84 0.27
CA ALA A 136 -9.46 -2.97 -0.76
C ALA A 136 -8.97 -3.35 -2.18
N CYS A 137 -7.68 -3.64 -2.35
CA CYS A 137 -7.14 -4.13 -3.61
C CYS A 137 -7.64 -5.53 -3.97
N LEU A 138 -7.94 -6.37 -2.98
CA LEU A 138 -8.59 -7.67 -3.22
C LEU A 138 -10.01 -7.49 -3.77
N ALA A 139 -10.77 -6.52 -3.26
CA ALA A 139 -12.09 -6.17 -3.80
C ALA A 139 -11.99 -5.67 -5.26
N VAL A 140 -11.00 -4.81 -5.54
CA VAL A 140 -10.71 -4.37 -6.92
C VAL A 140 -10.34 -5.54 -7.83
N ALA A 141 -9.50 -6.47 -7.35
CA ALA A 141 -9.09 -7.66 -8.11
C ALA A 141 -10.27 -8.61 -8.37
N ALA A 142 -11.19 -8.75 -7.42
CA ALA A 142 -12.38 -9.59 -7.57
C ALA A 142 -13.36 -9.01 -8.60
N GLU A 143 -13.55 -7.69 -8.62
CA GLU A 143 -14.40 -7.03 -9.62
C GLU A 143 -13.79 -7.15 -11.02
N GLN A 144 -12.47 -6.98 -11.17
CA GLN A 144 -11.81 -7.15 -12.47
C GLN A 144 -11.97 -8.56 -13.06
N ARG A 145 -12.19 -9.60 -12.25
CA ARG A 145 -12.44 -10.97 -12.76
C ARG A 145 -13.85 -11.15 -13.34
N ARG A 146 -14.75 -10.20 -13.10
CA ARG A 146 -16.13 -10.24 -13.61
C ARG A 146 -16.25 -9.67 -15.03
N ASP A 147 -15.27 -8.89 -15.45
CA ASP A 147 -15.09 -8.38 -16.81
C ASP A 147 -14.23 -9.35 -17.65
#